data_AF-A0A2T3AZB6-F1
#
_entry.id   AF-A0A2T3AZB6-F1
#
_cell.length_a   1.000
_cell.length_b   1.000
_cell.length_c   1.000
_cell.angle_alpha   90.00
_cell.angle_beta   90.00
_cell.angle_gamma   90.00
#
_symmetry.space_group_name_H-M   'P 1'
#
loop_
_entity.id
_entity.type
_entity.pdbx_description
1 polymer ?
#
loop_
_entity_poly.entity_id
_entity_poly.type
_entity_poly.pdbx_seq_one_letter_code
_entity_poly.pdbx_strand_id
1 'polypeptide(L)'
;MTQIVATTDRHEIVKIISDFYNFITTFPYLPASSIKAPPRDGWPEDVRETFRKMGKTDQVVDLLSHLPYVDTSAWEVFPDTEPIDYTSTRSLKRIDRNVSLDPPHCEIPDHVVSLTCGRNYGIWLLLDTNTAGTVAEYSLLGGPQPNFTDEEFQSGNTWRLYPTKPLGELIATLKEKYRSLQAIPVVRNDGHSGIIRVGGGERDEELEEIRKIYRGHGWPSPDFRKEECKAELQLWYTGWLDKNSGNQR
;
A
#
# COMPACT_ATOMS: atom_id res chain seq x y z
N MET A 1 -28.57 15.38 20.56
CA MET A 1 -27.42 14.63 21.11
C MET A 1 -26.32 14.67 20.06
N THR A 2 -25.35 15.56 20.24
CA THR A 2 -24.20 15.67 19.34
C THR A 2 -23.28 14.49 19.65
N GLN A 3 -23.22 13.49 18.77
CA GLN A 3 -22.20 12.45 18.86
C GLN A 3 -20.85 13.14 18.66
N ILE A 4 -20.06 13.22 19.73
CA ILE A 4 -18.63 13.51 19.62
C ILE A 4 -18.04 12.24 18.98
N VAL A 5 -17.86 12.27 17.66
CA VAL A 5 -17.03 11.28 16.98
C VAL A 5 -15.63 11.47 17.55
N ALA A 6 -15.13 10.49 18.29
CA ALA A 6 -13.75 10.53 18.76
C ALA A 6 -12.85 10.58 17.53
N THR A 7 -12.15 11.68 17.34
CA THR A 7 -11.06 11.77 16.38
C THR A 7 -10.01 10.74 16.79
N THR A 8 -9.63 9.85 15.88
CA THR A 8 -8.52 8.93 16.17
C THR A 8 -7.25 9.73 16.37
N ASP A 9 -6.53 9.40 17.44
CA ASP A 9 -5.25 9.99 17.75
C ASP A 9 -4.27 9.69 16.61
N ARG A 10 -3.64 10.73 16.06
CA ARG A 10 -2.54 10.61 15.09
C ARG A 10 -1.53 9.54 15.51
N HIS A 11 -1.22 9.45 16.81
CA HIS A 11 -0.30 8.43 17.33
C HIS A 11 -0.76 7.00 17.04
N GLU A 12 -2.07 6.74 17.08
CA GLU A 12 -2.63 5.43 16.76
C GLU A 12 -2.48 5.11 15.27
N ILE A 13 -2.79 6.05 14.37
CA ILE A 13 -2.59 5.88 12.92
C ILE A 13 -1.11 5.63 12.61
N VAL A 14 -0.22 6.46 13.15
CA VAL A 14 1.22 6.32 12.96
C VAL A 14 1.71 4.98 13.46
N LYS A 15 1.24 4.52 14.63
CA LYS A 15 1.58 3.21 15.17
C LYS A 15 1.10 2.08 14.25
N ILE A 16 -0.16 2.12 13.80
CA ILE A 16 -0.73 1.08 12.92
C ILE A 16 0.06 0.96 11.61
N ILE A 17 0.37 2.09 10.96
CA ILE A 17 1.14 2.10 9.72
C ILE A 17 2.59 1.67 9.95
N SER A 18 3.23 2.13 11.03
CA SER A 18 4.59 1.70 11.42
C SER A 18 4.65 0.19 11.66
N ASP A 19 3.69 -0.36 12.40
CA ASP A 19 3.58 -1.78 12.67
C ASP A 19 3.32 -2.60 11.39
N PHE A 20 2.63 -2.02 10.41
CA PHE A 20 2.45 -2.66 9.10
C PHE A 20 3.74 -2.67 8.30
N TYR A 21 4.42 -1.53 8.19
CA TYR A 21 5.69 -1.42 7.47
C TYR A 21 6.78 -2.29 8.08
N ASN A 22 6.90 -2.34 9.41
CA ASN A 22 7.81 -3.26 10.08
C ASN A 22 7.47 -4.72 9.76
N PHE A 23 6.19 -5.10 9.75
CA PHE A 23 5.77 -6.44 9.38
C PHE A 23 6.17 -6.81 7.93
N ILE A 24 5.92 -5.95 6.95
CA ILE A 24 6.25 -6.27 5.55
C ILE A 24 7.77 -6.37 5.30
N THR A 25 8.61 -5.76 6.15
CA THR A 25 10.07 -5.95 6.06
C THR A 25 10.54 -7.36 6.44
N THR A 26 9.68 -8.18 7.06
CA THR A 26 9.97 -9.60 7.32
C THR A 26 10.01 -10.43 6.03
N PHE A 27 9.51 -9.89 4.91
CA PHE A 27 9.53 -10.55 3.60
C PHE A 27 10.84 -10.32 2.83
N PRO A 28 11.20 -11.23 1.89
CA PRO A 28 12.49 -11.21 1.17
C PRO A 28 12.87 -9.94 0.40
N TYR A 29 11.90 -9.17 -0.11
CA TYR A 29 12.15 -8.15 -1.14
C TYR A 29 12.14 -6.70 -0.63
N LEU A 30 11.67 -6.47 0.60
CA LEU A 30 11.66 -5.14 1.19
C LEU A 30 12.71 -5.07 2.32
N PRO A 31 13.84 -4.36 2.12
CA PRO A 31 14.80 -4.15 3.19
C PRO A 31 14.25 -3.14 4.20
N ALA A 32 14.59 -3.32 5.48
CA ALA A 32 14.16 -2.39 6.54
C ALA A 32 14.67 -0.96 6.31
N SER A 33 15.80 -0.79 5.63
CA SER A 33 16.37 0.52 5.26
C SER A 33 15.53 1.32 4.25
N SER A 34 14.59 0.66 3.56
CA SER A 34 13.60 1.32 2.70
C SER A 34 12.45 1.95 3.50
N ILE A 35 12.29 1.63 4.78
CA ILE A 35 11.34 2.32 5.64
C ILE A 35 12.02 3.56 6.23
N LYS A 36 11.55 4.75 5.85
CA LYS A 36 12.01 6.02 6.39
C LYS A 36 11.16 6.41 7.58
N ALA A 37 11.79 6.52 8.74
CA ALA A 37 11.16 7.07 9.92
C ALA A 37 11.05 8.60 9.81
N PRO A 38 9.95 9.20 10.25
CA PRO A 38 9.84 10.65 10.36
C PRO A 38 10.77 11.16 11.47
N PRO A 39 11.24 12.42 11.41
CA PRO A 39 11.90 13.05 12.56
C PRO A 39 10.95 13.13 13.77
N ARG A 40 11.52 13.24 14.98
CA ARG A 40 10.75 13.27 16.25
C ARG A 40 9.69 14.38 16.27
N ASP A 41 10.04 15.55 15.76
CA ASP A 41 9.18 16.74 15.72
C ASP A 41 8.48 16.91 14.35
N GLY A 42 8.48 15.83 13.56
CA GLY A 42 7.95 15.77 12.20
C GLY A 42 8.91 16.28 11.13
N TRP A 43 8.50 16.16 9.86
CA TRP A 43 9.27 16.66 8.72
C TRP A 43 9.50 18.19 8.78
N PRO A 44 10.61 18.70 8.21
CA PRO A 44 10.95 20.13 8.18
C PRO A 44 9.83 21.04 7.63
N GLU A 45 9.83 22.33 8.02
CA GLU A 45 8.74 23.26 7.70
C GLU A 45 8.52 23.47 6.19
N ASP A 46 9.58 23.46 5.38
CA ASP A 46 9.48 23.56 3.92
C ASP A 46 8.73 22.35 3.29
N VAL A 47 8.90 21.16 3.86
CA VAL A 47 8.11 19.98 3.49
C VAL A 47 6.65 20.16 3.92
N ARG A 48 6.40 20.67 5.13
CA ARG A 48 5.04 20.93 5.63
C ARG A 48 4.31 22.00 4.82
N GLU A 49 4.99 23.08 4.42
CA GLU A 49 4.46 24.09 3.51
C GLU A 49 4.07 23.48 2.16
N THR A 50 4.88 22.55 1.65
CA THR A 50 4.53 21.80 0.44
C THR A 50 3.26 20.99 0.66
N PHE A 51 3.11 20.31 1.80
CA PHE A 51 1.86 19.58 2.10
C PHE A 51 0.64 20.50 2.17
N ARG A 52 0.77 21.71 2.74
CA ARG A 52 -0.32 22.69 2.79
C ARG A 52 -0.79 23.13 1.39
N LYS A 53 0.08 23.12 0.38
CA LYS A 53 -0.30 23.42 -1.02
C LYS A 53 -1.33 22.44 -1.59
N MET A 54 -1.45 21.24 -1.00
CA MET A 54 -2.47 20.27 -1.39
C MET A 54 -3.89 20.67 -0.93
N GLY A 55 -4.06 21.76 -0.18
CA GLY A 55 -5.35 22.18 0.35
C GLY A 55 -5.91 21.24 1.43
N LYS A 56 -5.06 20.45 2.08
CA LYS A 56 -5.43 19.54 3.17
C LYS A 56 -5.49 20.27 4.50
N THR A 57 -6.21 19.70 5.47
CA THR A 57 -6.31 20.26 6.83
C THR A 57 -4.98 20.20 7.57
N ASP A 58 -4.81 21.04 8.60
CA ASP A 58 -3.63 20.98 9.49
C ASP A 58 -3.48 19.61 10.16
N GLN A 59 -4.58 18.90 10.41
CA GLN A 59 -4.57 17.53 10.94
C GLN A 59 -3.93 16.54 9.96
N VAL A 60 -4.26 16.64 8.66
CA VAL A 60 -3.62 15.79 7.62
C VAL A 60 -2.16 16.16 7.46
N VAL A 61 -1.81 17.45 7.48
CA VAL A 61 -0.42 17.92 7.39
C VAL A 61 0.40 17.42 8.58
N ASP A 62 -0.14 17.48 9.80
CA ASP A 62 0.49 16.94 11.00
C ASP A 62 0.64 15.40 10.91
N LEU A 63 -0.38 14.69 10.43
CA LEU A 63 -0.31 13.25 10.21
C LEU A 63 0.81 12.88 9.21
N LEU A 64 0.84 13.48 8.03
CA LEU A 64 1.88 13.25 7.01
C LEU A 64 3.27 13.60 7.54
N SER A 65 3.37 14.62 8.40
CA SER A 65 4.63 14.99 9.04
C SER A 65 5.21 13.90 9.94
N HIS A 66 4.37 12.96 10.42
CA HIS A 66 4.73 11.94 11.41
C HIS A 66 4.50 10.50 10.93
N LEU A 67 4.14 10.29 9.66
CA LEU A 67 4.05 8.95 9.08
C LEU A 67 5.44 8.43 8.66
N PRO A 68 5.72 7.12 8.83
CA PRO A 68 6.82 6.50 8.12
C PRO A 68 6.47 6.35 6.63
N TYR A 69 7.50 6.27 5.78
CA TYR A 69 7.34 6.12 4.33
C TYR A 69 8.18 4.99 3.76
N VAL A 70 7.72 4.39 2.66
CA VAL A 70 8.46 3.38 1.89
C VAL A 70 9.20 4.09 0.76
N ASP A 71 10.50 4.33 0.94
CA ASP A 71 11.39 4.97 -0.03
C ASP A 71 11.96 3.92 -1.01
N THR A 72 11.06 3.29 -1.75
CA THR A 72 11.41 2.42 -2.88
C THR A 72 10.18 2.19 -3.75
N SER A 73 10.40 2.17 -5.07
CA SER A 73 9.39 1.73 -6.04
C SER A 73 9.39 0.21 -6.27
N ALA A 74 10.20 -0.53 -5.51
CA ALA A 74 10.36 -1.98 -5.65
C ALA A 74 9.36 -2.78 -4.80
N TRP A 75 8.35 -2.12 -4.25
CA TRP A 75 7.36 -2.72 -3.37
C TRP A 75 5.94 -2.20 -3.64
N GLU A 76 4.99 -3.10 -3.57
CA GLU A 76 3.56 -2.82 -3.65
C GLU A 76 2.86 -3.41 -2.42
N VAL A 77 1.80 -2.76 -1.91
CA VAL A 77 1.00 -3.29 -0.79
C VAL A 77 0.05 -4.40 -1.28
N PHE A 78 -0.38 -4.29 -2.54
CA PHE A 78 -1.20 -5.22 -3.31
C PHE A 78 -0.82 -5.10 -4.79
N PRO A 79 -1.23 -6.03 -5.67
CA PRO A 79 -1.01 -5.86 -7.11
C PRO A 79 -1.43 -4.45 -7.56
N ASP A 80 -0.55 -3.78 -8.31
CA ASP A 80 -0.82 -2.47 -8.90
C ASP A 80 -1.11 -1.35 -7.86
N THR A 81 -0.70 -1.56 -6.60
CA THR A 81 -0.99 -0.70 -5.44
C THR A 81 0.30 -0.28 -4.71
N GLU A 82 0.81 0.90 -5.03
CA GLU A 82 2.08 1.42 -4.48
C GLU A 82 1.83 2.28 -3.22
N PRO A 83 2.64 2.18 -2.16
CA PRO A 83 2.58 3.16 -1.07
C PRO A 83 3.01 4.55 -1.56
N ILE A 84 2.34 5.61 -1.09
CA ILE A 84 2.72 6.98 -1.44
C ILE A 84 3.75 7.50 -0.45
N ASP A 85 4.96 7.77 -0.93
CA ASP A 85 5.95 8.58 -0.23
C ASP A 85 5.76 10.06 -0.61
N TYR A 86 5.09 10.82 0.27
CA TYR A 86 4.85 12.26 0.11
C TYR A 86 6.14 13.09 0.23
N THR A 87 7.19 12.54 0.83
CA THR A 87 8.48 13.21 1.06
C THR A 87 9.47 12.98 -0.09
N SER A 88 9.18 12.01 -0.97
CA SER A 88 10.02 11.76 -2.13
C SER A 88 10.13 13.01 -3.02
N THR A 89 11.30 13.19 -3.65
CA THR A 89 11.52 14.28 -4.61
C THR A 89 10.47 14.31 -5.73
N ARG A 90 9.95 13.15 -6.13
CA ARG A 90 8.91 13.04 -7.15
C ARG A 90 7.57 13.61 -6.65
N SER A 91 7.16 13.24 -5.44
CA SER A 91 5.91 13.71 -4.84
C SER A 91 5.96 15.21 -4.55
N LEU A 92 7.02 15.70 -3.93
CA LEU A 92 7.18 17.14 -3.65
C LEU A 92 7.12 17.98 -4.94
N LYS A 93 7.82 17.57 -6.00
CA LYS A 93 7.76 18.25 -7.31
C LYS A 93 6.37 18.21 -7.96
N ARG A 94 5.59 17.14 -7.74
CA ARG A 94 4.21 17.06 -8.25
C ARG A 94 3.31 18.02 -7.49
N ILE A 95 3.40 18.03 -6.16
CA ILE A 95 2.63 18.92 -5.29
C ILE A 95 2.93 20.39 -5.62
N ASP A 96 4.20 20.76 -5.79
CA ASP A 96 4.60 22.12 -6.20
C ASP A 96 4.04 22.55 -7.56
N ARG A 97 3.79 21.59 -8.46
CA ARG A 97 3.18 21.82 -9.77
C ARG A 97 1.65 21.71 -9.73
N ASN A 98 1.06 21.64 -8.54
CA ASN A 98 -0.37 21.43 -8.33
C ASN A 98 -0.91 20.15 -9.02
N VAL A 99 -0.07 19.11 -9.09
CA VAL A 99 -0.45 17.80 -9.62
C VAL A 99 -0.84 16.92 -8.45
N SER A 100 -2.14 16.62 -8.35
CA SER A 100 -2.68 15.78 -7.28
C SER A 100 -2.01 14.40 -7.23
N LEU A 101 -1.87 13.90 -6.00
CA LEU A 101 -1.47 12.53 -5.72
C LEU A 101 -2.67 11.63 -5.44
N ASP A 102 -3.89 12.17 -5.37
CA ASP A 102 -5.14 11.45 -5.14
C ASP A 102 -5.64 10.73 -6.42
N PRO A 103 -6.64 9.82 -6.32
CA PRO A 103 -7.17 9.13 -7.49
C PRO A 103 -7.70 10.11 -8.55
N PRO A 104 -7.49 9.81 -9.85
CA PRO A 104 -8.02 10.63 -10.92
C PRO A 104 -9.56 10.63 -10.89
N HIS A 105 -10.16 11.72 -11.33
CA HIS A 105 -11.63 11.89 -11.40
C HIS A 105 -12.36 11.76 -10.05
N CYS A 106 -11.65 11.88 -8.93
CA CYS A 106 -12.25 11.90 -7.60
C CYS A 106 -12.13 13.27 -6.95
N GLU A 107 -13.22 13.77 -6.37
CA GLU A 107 -13.22 14.92 -5.48
C GLU A 107 -12.89 14.46 -4.07
N ILE A 108 -11.61 14.56 -3.69
CA ILE A 108 -11.12 14.15 -2.37
C ILE A 108 -11.15 15.34 -1.40
N PRO A 109 -11.90 15.26 -0.29
CA PRO A 109 -11.92 16.31 0.73
C PRO A 109 -10.56 16.58 1.37
N ASP A 110 -10.46 17.75 2.01
CA ASP A 110 -9.26 18.24 2.70
C ASP A 110 -8.79 17.37 3.89
N HIS A 111 -9.72 16.64 4.51
CA HIS A 111 -9.49 15.73 5.63
C HIS A 111 -9.29 14.27 5.20
N VAL A 112 -9.31 13.99 3.90
CA VAL A 112 -9.06 12.65 3.35
C VAL A 112 -7.70 12.63 2.67
N VAL A 113 -6.90 11.61 2.95
CA VAL A 113 -5.56 11.45 2.39
C VAL A 113 -5.37 10.06 1.80
N SER A 114 -4.80 10.01 0.60
CA SER A 114 -4.43 8.75 -0.06
C SER A 114 -3.16 8.17 0.56
N LEU A 115 -3.21 6.95 1.11
CA LEU A 115 -2.03 6.25 1.63
C LEU A 115 -1.31 5.43 0.54
N THR A 116 -2.02 5.05 -0.51
CA THR A 116 -1.51 4.28 -1.64
C THR A 116 -1.97 4.88 -2.96
N CYS A 117 -1.15 4.72 -4.00
CA CYS A 117 -1.49 4.98 -5.38
C CYS A 117 -1.92 3.66 -6.02
N GLY A 118 -3.23 3.41 -6.09
CA GLY A 118 -3.77 2.34 -6.92
C GLY A 118 -3.71 2.77 -8.39
N ARG A 119 -3.01 2.05 -9.27
CA ARG A 119 -3.02 2.44 -10.69
C ARG A 119 -4.37 2.03 -11.33
N ASN A 120 -4.35 1.30 -12.43
CA ASN A 120 -5.60 0.97 -13.13
C ASN A 120 -6.41 -0.08 -12.38
N TYR A 121 -5.75 -1.09 -11.82
CA TYR A 121 -6.35 -2.23 -11.14
C TYR A 121 -6.02 -2.29 -9.64
N GLY A 122 -5.19 -1.36 -9.16
CA GLY A 122 -4.83 -1.24 -7.76
C GLY A 122 -5.90 -0.61 -6.88
N ILE A 123 -5.53 -0.42 -5.62
CA ILE A 123 -6.40 0.12 -4.57
C ILE A 123 -5.82 1.41 -4.02
N TRP A 124 -6.61 2.47 -4.03
CA TRP A 124 -6.40 3.69 -3.26
C TRP A 124 -6.95 3.49 -1.86
N LEU A 125 -6.07 3.50 -0.86
CA LEU A 125 -6.45 3.52 0.54
C LEU A 125 -6.70 4.96 0.96
N LEU A 126 -7.97 5.38 0.92
CA LEU A 126 -8.41 6.74 1.25
C LEU A 126 -8.71 6.82 2.75
N LEU A 127 -7.79 7.38 3.53
CA LEU A 127 -7.92 7.54 4.97
C LEU A 127 -8.65 8.85 5.30
N ASP A 128 -9.76 8.74 6.01
CA ASP A 128 -10.50 9.85 6.58
C ASP A 128 -9.96 10.16 7.99
N THR A 129 -9.43 11.37 8.19
CA THR A 129 -8.90 11.81 9.49
C THR A 129 -9.95 12.45 10.40
N ASN A 130 -11.12 12.80 9.88
CA ASN A 130 -12.22 13.36 10.66
C ASN A 130 -13.07 12.28 11.33
N THR A 131 -13.06 11.06 10.79
CA THR A 131 -13.63 9.90 11.48
C THR A 131 -12.66 9.32 12.51
N ALA A 132 -13.05 8.24 13.18
CA ALA A 132 -12.14 7.42 13.98
C ALA A 132 -11.11 6.66 13.09
N GLY A 133 -10.47 7.34 12.12
CA GLY A 133 -9.44 6.80 11.25
C GLY A 133 -9.95 5.68 10.33
N THR A 134 -11.09 5.90 9.66
CA THR A 134 -11.63 4.91 8.72
C THR A 134 -11.01 5.04 7.34
N VAL A 135 -10.95 3.92 6.60
CA VAL A 135 -10.36 3.85 5.27
C VAL A 135 -11.36 3.26 4.28
N ALA A 136 -11.46 3.88 3.10
CA ALA A 136 -12.10 3.29 1.92
C ALA A 136 -11.04 2.62 1.03
N GLU A 137 -11.34 1.43 0.51
CA GLU A 137 -10.54 0.72 -0.49
C GLU A 137 -11.10 1.04 -1.89
N TYR A 138 -10.74 2.19 -2.46
CA TYR A 138 -11.24 2.63 -3.78
C TYR A 138 -10.40 2.01 -4.92
N SER A 139 -11.04 1.50 -5.98
CA SER A 139 -10.34 1.02 -7.17
C SER A 139 -10.97 1.60 -8.43
N LEU A 140 -10.15 1.91 -9.44
CA LEU A 140 -10.64 2.47 -10.69
C LEU A 140 -11.27 1.39 -11.59
N LEU A 141 -10.53 0.30 -11.85
CA LEU A 141 -10.96 -0.79 -12.75
C LEU A 141 -10.90 -2.18 -12.08
N GLY A 142 -10.54 -2.26 -10.80
CA GLY A 142 -10.39 -3.52 -10.06
C GLY A 142 -11.44 -3.74 -8.98
N GLY A 143 -11.54 -4.97 -8.48
CA GLY A 143 -12.35 -5.31 -7.30
C GLY A 143 -13.87 -5.13 -7.45
N PRO A 144 -14.63 -5.36 -6.36
CA PRO A 144 -16.07 -5.10 -6.34
C PRO A 144 -16.35 -3.60 -6.38
N GLN A 145 -17.02 -3.16 -7.43
CA GLN A 145 -17.42 -1.77 -7.63
C GLN A 145 -18.84 -1.56 -7.08
N PRO A 146 -19.12 -0.45 -6.37
CA PRO A 146 -20.50 -0.07 -6.07
C PRO A 146 -21.24 0.23 -7.37
N ASN A 147 -22.56 0.05 -7.36
CA ASN A 147 -23.39 0.44 -8.51
C ASN A 147 -23.58 1.96 -8.48
N PHE A 148 -23.26 2.62 -9.59
CA PHE A 148 -23.50 4.04 -9.81
C PHE A 148 -23.79 4.32 -11.29
N THR A 149 -24.45 5.44 -11.59
CA THR A 149 -24.71 5.93 -12.95
C THR A 149 -23.49 6.69 -13.51
N ASP A 150 -23.49 6.95 -14.82
CA ASP A 150 -22.45 7.80 -15.45
C ASP A 150 -22.44 9.22 -14.87
N GLU A 151 -23.60 9.75 -14.50
CA GLU A 151 -23.75 11.07 -13.89
C GLU A 151 -23.13 11.10 -12.48
N GLU A 152 -23.36 10.05 -11.69
CA GLU A 152 -22.73 9.89 -10.38
C GLU A 152 -21.21 9.74 -10.52
N PHE A 153 -20.72 8.98 -11.50
CA PHE A 153 -19.29 8.87 -11.77
C PHE A 153 -18.66 10.22 -12.12
N GLN A 154 -19.30 10.98 -13.01
CA GLN A 154 -18.83 12.31 -13.42
C GLN A 154 -18.84 13.34 -12.28
N SER A 155 -19.63 13.12 -11.22
CA SER A 155 -19.60 13.98 -10.02
C SER A 155 -18.29 13.87 -9.22
N GLY A 156 -17.46 12.85 -9.49
CA GLY A 156 -16.23 12.58 -8.76
C GLY A 156 -16.42 12.12 -7.31
N ASN A 157 -17.66 11.85 -6.88
CA ASN A 157 -17.97 11.48 -5.50
C ASN A 157 -18.31 9.98 -5.31
N THR A 158 -18.21 9.15 -6.35
CA THR A 158 -18.52 7.70 -6.28
C THR A 158 -17.64 6.94 -5.31
N TRP A 159 -16.42 7.41 -5.04
CA TRP A 159 -15.54 6.82 -4.03
C TRP A 159 -16.20 6.76 -2.65
N ARG A 160 -17.15 7.67 -2.34
CA ARG A 160 -17.91 7.69 -1.08
C ARG A 160 -18.90 6.54 -0.94
N LEU A 161 -19.25 5.88 -2.03
CA LEU A 161 -20.14 4.71 -2.03
C LEU A 161 -19.42 3.44 -1.58
N TYR A 162 -18.09 3.47 -1.53
CA TYR A 162 -17.29 2.37 -1.03
C TYR A 162 -17.46 2.23 0.48
N PRO A 163 -17.59 0.99 1.00
CA PRO A 163 -17.64 0.77 2.43
C PRO A 163 -16.33 1.23 3.07
N THR A 164 -16.44 1.87 4.23
CA THR A 164 -15.28 2.23 5.05
C THR A 164 -15.15 1.27 6.23
N LYS A 165 -13.93 1.05 6.70
CA LYS A 165 -13.65 0.28 7.92
C LYS A 165 -12.52 0.94 8.71
N PRO A 166 -12.40 0.69 10.03
CA PRO A 166 -11.28 1.21 10.81
C PRO A 166 -9.92 0.79 10.21
N LEU A 167 -8.95 1.71 10.17
CA LEU A 167 -7.62 1.44 9.62
C LEU A 167 -6.96 0.19 10.26
N GLY A 168 -7.09 0.02 11.57
CA GLY A 168 -6.56 -1.14 12.29
C GLY A 168 -7.14 -2.48 11.79
N GLU A 169 -8.43 -2.52 11.48
CA GLU A 169 -9.12 -3.70 10.96
C GLU A 169 -8.66 -4.03 9.54
N LEU A 170 -8.54 -3.00 8.68
CA LEU A 170 -7.98 -3.15 7.34
C LEU A 170 -6.57 -3.74 7.41
N ILE A 171 -5.68 -3.13 8.18
CA ILE A 171 -4.29 -3.54 8.30
C ILE A 171 -4.16 -4.95 8.89
N ALA A 172 -4.99 -5.33 9.85
CA ALA A 172 -5.04 -6.69 10.36
C ALA A 172 -5.42 -7.70 9.26
N THR A 173 -6.41 -7.37 8.44
CA THR A 173 -6.82 -8.17 7.27
C THR A 173 -5.69 -8.31 6.26
N LEU A 174 -4.96 -7.22 5.99
CA LEU A 174 -3.82 -7.27 5.07
C LEU A 174 -2.73 -8.20 5.61
N LYS A 175 -2.33 -8.01 6.88
CA LYS A 175 -1.32 -8.86 7.55
C LYS A 175 -1.70 -10.34 7.47
N GLU A 176 -2.98 -10.67 7.62
CA GLU A 176 -3.43 -12.06 7.51
C GLU A 176 -3.33 -12.61 6.09
N LYS A 177 -3.65 -11.82 5.05
CA LYS A 177 -3.43 -12.22 3.65
C LYS A 177 -1.96 -12.51 3.36
N TYR A 178 -1.05 -11.75 3.96
CA TYR A 178 0.39 -11.96 3.89
C TYR A 178 0.84 -13.23 4.65
N ARG A 179 0.36 -13.43 5.88
CA ARG A 179 0.68 -14.62 6.70
C ARG A 179 0.21 -15.91 6.06
N SER A 180 -1.02 -15.92 5.54
CA SER A 180 -1.61 -17.07 4.86
C SER A 180 -1.06 -17.31 3.45
N LEU A 181 -0.21 -16.41 2.93
CA LEU A 181 0.28 -16.44 1.55
C LEU A 181 -0.85 -16.40 0.51
N GLN A 182 -1.93 -15.67 0.82
CA GLN A 182 -2.92 -15.25 -0.17
C GLN A 182 -2.37 -14.10 -1.02
N ALA A 183 -1.66 -13.17 -0.38
CA ALA A 183 -0.86 -12.13 -1.02
C ALA A 183 0.63 -12.48 -0.83
N ILE A 184 1.32 -12.81 -1.91
CA ILE A 184 2.68 -13.34 -1.87
C ILE A 184 3.63 -12.37 -2.57
N PRO A 185 4.66 -11.85 -1.87
CA PRO A 185 5.78 -11.20 -2.53
C PRO A 185 6.56 -12.23 -3.36
N VAL A 186 6.64 -12.01 -4.67
CA VAL A 186 7.37 -12.86 -5.60
C VAL A 186 8.41 -12.03 -6.36
N VAL A 187 9.45 -12.71 -6.87
CA VAL A 187 10.48 -12.08 -7.70
C VAL A 187 9.83 -11.42 -8.93
N ARG A 188 10.10 -10.13 -9.15
CA ARG A 188 9.76 -9.44 -10.41
C ARG A 188 10.72 -9.89 -11.51
N ASN A 189 10.36 -9.66 -12.77
CA ASN A 189 11.17 -10.03 -13.94
C ASN A 189 12.61 -9.48 -13.95
N ASP A 190 12.96 -8.54 -13.08
CA ASP A 190 14.34 -8.06 -12.92
C ASP A 190 15.20 -8.91 -11.97
N GLY A 191 14.64 -9.87 -11.24
CA GLY A 191 15.37 -10.73 -10.29
C GLY A 191 15.66 -10.09 -8.93
N HIS A 192 15.34 -8.80 -8.75
CA HIS A 192 15.81 -7.99 -7.62
C HIS A 192 14.69 -7.34 -6.80
N SER A 193 13.49 -7.18 -7.37
CA SER A 193 12.34 -6.55 -6.71
C SER A 193 11.18 -7.53 -6.49
N GLY A 194 10.27 -7.17 -5.60
CA GLY A 194 9.08 -7.98 -5.30
C GLY A 194 7.84 -7.41 -5.97
N ILE A 195 7.04 -8.25 -6.63
CA ILE A 195 5.63 -7.92 -6.92
C ILE A 195 4.73 -8.74 -6.00
N ILE A 196 3.58 -8.20 -5.62
CA ILE A 196 2.59 -8.99 -4.88
C ILE A 196 1.75 -9.76 -5.89
N ARG A 197 1.74 -11.10 -5.81
CA ARG A 197 0.75 -11.93 -6.50
C ARG A 197 -0.34 -12.33 -5.51
N VAL A 198 -1.59 -12.19 -5.92
CA VAL A 198 -2.75 -12.68 -5.17
C VAL A 198 -3.24 -13.96 -5.84
N GLY A 199 -3.38 -15.04 -5.07
CA GLY A 199 -3.90 -16.33 -5.58
C GLY A 199 -5.43 -16.37 -5.66
N GLY A 200 -5.99 -17.41 -6.29
CA GLY A 200 -7.43 -17.64 -6.38
C GLY A 200 -8.01 -17.73 -7.80
N GLY A 201 -7.20 -18.12 -8.79
CA GLY A 201 -7.63 -18.32 -10.18
C GLY A 201 -7.03 -19.59 -10.80
N GLU A 202 -7.41 -19.94 -12.03
CA GLU A 202 -7.09 -21.21 -12.72
C GLU A 202 -5.60 -21.51 -12.96
N ARG A 203 -4.67 -20.65 -12.51
CA ARG A 203 -3.21 -20.84 -12.64
C ARG A 203 -2.50 -20.71 -11.28
N ASP A 204 -2.91 -21.56 -10.33
CA ASP A 204 -2.40 -21.56 -8.96
C ASP A 204 -1.19 -22.51 -8.73
N GLU A 205 -0.78 -23.32 -9.71
CA GLU A 205 0.33 -24.29 -9.54
C GLU A 205 1.67 -23.60 -9.20
N GLU A 206 2.02 -22.54 -9.93
CA GLU A 206 3.23 -21.74 -9.66
C GLU A 206 3.20 -21.11 -8.26
N LEU A 207 2.03 -20.59 -7.87
CA LEU A 207 1.87 -19.97 -6.55
C LEU A 207 1.97 -21.03 -5.45
N GLU A 208 1.50 -22.25 -5.67
CA GLU A 208 1.70 -23.36 -4.73
C GLU A 208 3.16 -23.77 -4.60
N GLU A 209 3.95 -23.77 -5.68
CA GLU A 209 5.40 -23.99 -5.59
C GLU A 209 6.08 -22.90 -4.76
N ILE A 210 5.74 -21.63 -5.01
CA ILE A 210 6.25 -20.50 -4.22
C ILE A 210 5.82 -20.62 -2.75
N ARG A 211 4.56 -20.99 -2.47
CA ARG A 211 4.07 -21.22 -1.10
C ARG A 211 4.87 -22.32 -0.39
N LYS A 212 5.22 -23.40 -1.09
CA LYS A 212 6.08 -24.47 -0.54
C LYS A 212 7.47 -23.94 -0.18
N ILE A 213 8.06 -23.08 -1.01
CA ILE A 213 9.35 -22.45 -0.71
C ILE A 213 9.25 -21.62 0.58
N TYR A 214 8.29 -20.70 0.68
CA TYR A 214 8.08 -19.90 1.89
C TYR A 214 7.90 -20.76 3.15
N ARG A 215 7.03 -21.78 3.09
CA ARG A 215 6.75 -22.69 4.21
C ARG A 215 7.96 -23.55 4.58
N GLY A 216 8.72 -24.02 3.58
CA GLY A 216 9.97 -24.77 3.79
C GLY A 216 11.03 -23.96 4.54
N HIS A 217 10.99 -22.63 4.37
CA HIS A 217 11.83 -21.67 5.09
C HIS A 217 11.28 -21.19 6.43
N GLY A 218 10.17 -21.77 6.89
CA GLY A 218 9.60 -21.51 8.21
C GLY A 218 8.54 -20.42 8.25
N TRP A 219 8.09 -19.87 7.11
CA TRP A 219 7.01 -18.88 7.11
C TRP A 219 5.70 -19.48 7.67
N PRO A 220 4.92 -18.77 8.50
CA PRO A 220 5.08 -17.38 8.98
C PRO A 220 5.73 -17.26 10.37
N SER A 221 6.55 -18.22 10.81
CA SER A 221 7.12 -18.21 12.15
C SER A 221 8.20 -17.11 12.31
N PRO A 222 8.52 -16.71 13.56
CA PRO A 222 9.64 -15.81 13.84
C PRO A 222 11.00 -16.33 13.37
N ASP A 223 11.15 -17.65 13.20
CA ASP A 223 12.38 -18.30 12.73
C ASP A 223 12.47 -18.38 11.20
N PHE A 224 11.64 -17.60 10.48
CA PHE A 224 11.63 -17.56 9.03
C PHE A 224 13.01 -17.16 8.47
N ARG A 225 13.59 -18.05 7.67
CA ARG A 225 14.91 -17.87 7.05
C ARG A 225 14.80 -17.01 5.79
N LYS A 226 14.57 -15.71 6.00
CA LYS A 226 14.29 -14.71 4.96
C LYS A 226 15.28 -14.75 3.78
N GLU A 227 16.59 -14.74 4.06
CA GLU A 227 17.62 -14.68 3.01
C GLU A 227 17.77 -16.01 2.26
N GLU A 228 17.61 -17.15 2.93
CA GLU A 228 17.58 -18.47 2.28
C GLU A 228 16.34 -18.62 1.38
N CYS A 229 15.18 -18.18 1.86
CA CYS A 229 13.95 -18.14 1.08
C CYS A 229 14.10 -17.26 -0.16
N LYS A 230 14.72 -16.08 -0.02
CA LYS A 230 15.02 -15.20 -1.14
C LYS A 230 15.86 -15.89 -2.21
N ALA A 231 16.94 -16.54 -1.79
CA ALA A 231 17.86 -17.22 -2.69
C ALA A 231 17.16 -18.37 -3.43
N GLU A 232 16.34 -19.17 -2.75
CA GLU A 232 15.59 -20.25 -3.39
C GLU A 232 14.51 -19.73 -4.35
N LEU A 233 13.81 -18.64 -4.02
CA LEU A 233 12.86 -17.99 -4.93
C LEU A 233 13.54 -17.47 -6.19
N GLN A 234 14.76 -16.94 -6.09
CA GLN A 234 15.55 -16.50 -7.26
C GLN A 234 15.97 -17.68 -8.15
N LEU A 235 16.38 -18.80 -7.56
CA LEU A 235 16.70 -20.03 -8.30
C LEU A 235 15.46 -20.61 -8.99
N TRP A 236 14.34 -20.68 -8.27
CA TRP A 236 13.05 -21.13 -8.81
C TRP A 236 12.64 -20.27 -10.00
N TYR A 237 12.73 -18.94 -9.87
CA TYR A 237 12.35 -18.00 -10.93
C TYR A 237 13.24 -18.13 -12.17
N THR A 238 14.56 -18.30 -11.98
CA THR A 238 15.50 -18.51 -13.10
C THR A 238 15.16 -19.80 -13.85
N GLY A 239 14.92 -20.90 -13.14
CA GLY A 239 14.52 -22.17 -13.76
C GLY A 239 13.15 -22.10 -14.43
N TRP A 240 12.22 -21.29 -13.93
CA TRP A 240 10.92 -21.03 -14.56
C TRP A 240 11.09 -20.26 -15.88
N LEU A 241 11.96 -19.24 -15.91
CA LEU A 241 12.25 -18.48 -17.14
C LEU A 241 12.83 -19.36 -18.24
N ASP A 242 13.80 -20.23 -17.91
CA ASP A 242 14.42 -21.13 -18.89
C ASP A 242 13.40 -22.08 -19.53
N LYS A 243 12.46 -22.62 -18.74
CA LYS A 243 11.39 -23.50 -19.24
C LYS A 243 10.39 -22.78 -20.14
N ASN A 244 10.09 -21.52 -19.87
CA ASN A 244 9.00 -20.78 -20.53
C ASN A 244 9.47 -19.86 -21.66
N SER A 245 10.75 -19.51 -21.70
CA SER A 245 11.38 -18.73 -22.80
C SER A 245 11.51 -19.52 -24.11
N GLY A 246 11.35 -20.86 -24.07
CA GLY A 246 11.26 -21.72 -25.25
C GLY A 246 9.91 -21.68 -25.99
N ASN A 247 8.87 -21.10 -25.40
CA ASN A 247 7.49 -21.05 -25.95
C ASN A 247 7.14 -19.72 -26.65
N GLN A 248 8.11 -18.82 -26.86
CA GLN A 248 7.92 -17.54 -27.56
C GLN A 248 8.57 -17.48 -28.95
N ARG A 249 8.76 -18.61 -29.64
CA ARG A 249 9.15 -18.65 -31.06
C ARG A 249 8.03 -19.13 -31.95
#